data_AF-A0A399UFC8-F1
#
_entry.id   AF-A0A399UFC8-F1
#
_cell.length_a   1.000
_cell.length_b   1.000
_cell.length_c   1.000
_cell.angle_alpha   90.00
_cell.angle_beta   90.00
_cell.angle_gamma   90.00
#
_symmetry.space_group_name_H-M   'P 1'
#
loop_
_entity.id
_entity.type
_entity.pdbx_description
1 polymer ?
#
loop_
_entity_poly.entity_id
_entity_poly.type
_entity_poly.pdbx_seq_one_letter_code
_entity_poly.pdbx_strand_id
1 'polypeptide(L)'
;MSPTKESREEAIKRLHRSASALEAKVQADKSVEVAAQKVVGQAYRIIAELLGGVLIGLALGFGVDRLFGTTPIGVVGGVLLGFALSVYMARRTANRLMAQAKAAGLPQQGEPIVEADEENRER
;
A
#
# COMPACT_ATOMS: atom_id res chain seq x y z
N MET A 1 28.99 -16.77 -52.44
CA MET A 1 28.93 -17.69 -51.28
C MET A 1 27.75 -17.27 -50.42
N SER A 2 26.66 -18.01 -50.51
CA SER A 2 25.43 -17.74 -49.75
C SER A 2 25.67 -18.10 -48.28
N PRO A 3 25.36 -17.21 -47.32
CA PRO A 3 25.42 -17.58 -45.92
C PRO A 3 24.44 -18.73 -45.70
N THR A 4 24.94 -19.82 -45.17
CA THR A 4 24.23 -21.07 -44.93
C THR A 4 22.99 -20.81 -44.06
N LYS A 5 21.86 -21.43 -44.43
CA LYS A 5 20.54 -21.21 -43.80
C LYS A 5 20.57 -21.34 -42.26
N GLU A 6 21.42 -22.23 -41.73
CA GLU A 6 21.61 -22.42 -40.28
C GLU A 6 22.00 -21.12 -39.55
N SER A 7 22.90 -20.31 -40.12
CA SER A 7 23.36 -19.08 -39.46
C SER A 7 22.25 -18.01 -39.35
N ARG A 8 21.32 -17.99 -40.31
CA ARG A 8 20.16 -17.07 -40.30
C ARG A 8 19.09 -17.54 -39.32
N GLU A 9 18.89 -18.84 -39.16
CA GLU A 9 17.96 -19.39 -38.18
C GLU A 9 18.47 -19.16 -36.75
N GLU A 10 19.77 -19.35 -36.50
CA GLU A 10 20.38 -19.00 -35.22
C GLU A 10 20.28 -17.50 -34.93
N ALA A 11 20.40 -16.67 -35.97
CA ALA A 11 20.16 -15.23 -35.87
C ALA A 11 18.74 -14.90 -35.44
N ILE A 12 17.75 -15.53 -36.07
CA ILE A 12 16.35 -15.31 -35.73
C ILE A 12 16.08 -15.79 -34.29
N LYS A 13 16.63 -16.94 -33.90
CA LYS A 13 16.48 -17.52 -32.56
C LYS A 13 17.06 -16.63 -31.46
N ARG A 14 18.27 -16.06 -31.66
CA ARG A 14 18.86 -15.12 -30.69
C ARG A 14 18.04 -13.84 -30.57
N LEU A 15 17.53 -13.30 -31.69
CA LEU A 15 16.69 -12.10 -31.66
C LEU A 15 15.38 -12.35 -30.90
N HIS A 16 14.72 -13.49 -31.15
CA HIS A 16 13.52 -13.87 -30.39
C HIS A 16 13.81 -14.04 -28.90
N ARG A 17 14.95 -14.63 -28.53
CA ARG A 17 15.36 -14.79 -27.13
C ARG A 17 15.66 -13.44 -26.46
N SER A 18 16.31 -12.53 -27.18
CA SER A 18 16.57 -11.17 -26.69
C SER A 18 15.27 -10.36 -26.56
N ALA A 19 14.36 -10.49 -27.52
CA ALA A 19 13.05 -9.82 -27.49
C ALA A 19 12.20 -10.32 -26.32
N SER A 20 12.09 -11.63 -26.11
CA SER A 20 11.33 -12.20 -24.99
C SER A 20 11.94 -11.86 -23.63
N ALA A 21 13.28 -11.82 -23.53
CA ALA A 21 13.95 -11.39 -22.31
C ALA A 21 13.73 -9.90 -22.01
N LEU A 22 13.70 -9.04 -23.03
CA LEU A 22 13.42 -7.61 -22.87
C LEU A 22 11.95 -7.37 -22.51
N GLU A 23 11.04 -8.07 -23.16
CA GLU A 23 9.61 -7.99 -22.86
C GLU A 23 9.31 -8.45 -21.42
N ALA A 24 9.92 -9.55 -20.97
CA ALA A 24 9.78 -10.00 -19.58
C ALA A 24 10.30 -8.96 -18.58
N LYS A 25 11.41 -8.27 -18.88
CA LYS A 25 11.94 -7.18 -18.04
C LYS A 25 11.02 -5.97 -18.02
N VAL A 26 10.50 -5.54 -19.17
CA VAL A 26 9.56 -4.41 -19.25
C VAL A 26 8.24 -4.72 -18.55
N GLN A 27 7.74 -5.96 -18.68
CA GLN A 27 6.55 -6.39 -17.93
C GLN A 27 6.81 -6.41 -16.42
N ALA A 28 7.98 -6.89 -16.00
CA ALA A 28 8.40 -6.86 -14.59
C ALA A 28 8.45 -5.41 -14.06
N ASP A 29 9.16 -4.49 -14.72
CA ASP A 29 9.22 -3.08 -14.31
C ASP A 29 7.84 -2.44 -14.25
N LYS A 30 7.00 -2.66 -15.27
CA LYS A 30 5.63 -2.12 -15.29
C LYS A 30 4.77 -2.67 -14.16
N SER A 31 4.92 -3.96 -13.83
CA SER A 31 4.21 -4.56 -12.69
C SER A 31 4.69 -4.01 -11.35
N VAL A 32 5.99 -3.75 -11.20
CA VAL A 32 6.58 -3.10 -10.02
C VAL A 32 6.05 -1.67 -9.89
N GLU A 33 6.00 -0.91 -10.98
CA GLU A 33 5.47 0.45 -11.00
C GLU A 33 3.98 0.51 -10.61
N VAL A 34 3.15 -0.37 -11.18
CA VAL A 34 1.71 -0.47 -10.84
C VAL A 34 1.52 -0.88 -9.37
N ALA A 35 2.33 -1.82 -8.87
CA ALA A 35 2.30 -2.21 -7.47
C ALA A 35 2.68 -1.05 -6.55
N ALA A 36 3.76 -0.31 -6.88
CA ALA A 36 4.20 0.86 -6.14
C ALA A 36 3.13 1.96 -6.13
N GLN A 37 2.50 2.25 -7.27
CA GLN A 37 1.42 3.23 -7.36
C GLN A 37 0.22 2.85 -6.48
N LYS A 38 -0.12 1.55 -6.42
CA LYS A 38 -1.20 1.04 -5.56
C LYS A 38 -0.88 1.18 -4.08
N VAL A 39 0.37 0.93 -3.67
CA VAL A 39 0.83 1.13 -2.29
C VAL A 39 0.75 2.61 -1.89
N VAL A 40 1.27 3.49 -2.75
CA VAL A 40 1.24 4.95 -2.51
C VAL A 40 -0.20 5.46 -2.39
N GLY A 41 -1.09 5.06 -3.30
CA GLY A 41 -2.50 5.45 -3.23
C GLY A 41 -3.20 4.97 -1.95
N GLN A 42 -2.85 3.77 -1.48
CA GLN A 42 -3.39 3.23 -0.24
C GLN A 42 -2.88 3.99 1.00
N ALA A 43 -1.61 4.41 1.01
CA ALA A 43 -1.06 5.25 2.07
C ALA A 43 -1.75 6.62 2.15
N TYR A 44 -1.95 7.29 1.01
CA TYR A 44 -2.67 8.57 0.97
C TYR A 44 -4.12 8.45 1.44
N ARG A 45 -4.80 7.33 1.14
CA ARG A 45 -6.15 7.08 1.65
C ARG A 45 -6.18 6.99 3.17
N ILE A 46 -5.21 6.33 3.80
CA ILE A 46 -5.12 6.25 5.27
C ILE A 46 -4.95 7.66 5.85
N ILE A 47 -4.06 8.46 5.27
CA ILE A 47 -3.85 9.86 5.69
C ILE A 47 -5.14 10.67 5.54
N ALA A 48 -5.84 10.53 4.40
CA ALA A 48 -7.09 11.22 4.15
C ALA A 48 -8.22 10.80 5.11
N GLU A 49 -8.30 9.51 5.47
CA GLU A 49 -9.27 9.01 6.46
C GLU A 49 -8.99 9.59 7.86
N LEU A 50 -7.72 9.66 8.27
CA LEU A 50 -7.31 10.26 9.54
C LEU A 50 -7.60 11.76 9.58
N LEU A 51 -7.17 12.50 8.55
CA LEU A 51 -7.42 13.94 8.46
C LEU A 51 -8.91 14.25 8.35
N GLY A 52 -9.65 13.46 7.57
CA GLY A 52 -11.09 13.61 7.41
C GLY A 52 -11.84 13.49 8.75
N GLY A 53 -11.53 12.47 9.56
CA GLY A 53 -12.18 12.30 10.86
C GLY A 53 -11.84 13.41 11.84
N VAL A 54 -10.59 13.89 11.87
CA VAL A 54 -10.20 15.02 12.73
C VAL A 54 -10.86 16.32 12.28
N LEU A 55 -10.90 16.60 10.97
CA LEU A 55 -11.56 17.80 10.43
C LEU A 55 -13.06 17.82 10.72
N ILE A 56 -13.73 16.67 10.58
CA ILE A 56 -15.15 16.52 10.95
C ILE A 56 -15.32 16.75 12.46
N GLY A 57 -14.44 16.16 13.28
CA GLY A 57 -14.44 16.35 14.72
C GLY A 57 -14.29 17.82 15.14
N LEU A 58 -13.36 18.54 14.50
CA LEU A 58 -13.17 19.98 14.69
C LEU A 58 -14.41 20.78 14.28
N ALA A 59 -14.97 20.51 13.11
CA ALA A 59 -16.14 21.24 12.61
C ALA A 59 -17.36 21.04 13.52
N LEU A 60 -17.61 19.80 13.96
CA LEU A 60 -18.70 19.50 14.88
C LEU A 60 -18.45 20.11 16.26
N GLY A 61 -17.24 19.96 16.80
CA GLY A 61 -16.89 20.51 18.10
C GLY A 61 -16.97 22.04 18.14
N PHE A 62 -16.53 22.71 17.07
CA PHE A 62 -16.65 24.15 16.91
C PHE A 62 -18.11 24.59 16.79
N GLY A 63 -18.94 23.84 16.05
CA GLY A 63 -20.38 24.08 15.98
C GLY A 63 -21.03 24.01 17.36
N VAL A 64 -20.74 22.96 18.13
CA VAL A 64 -21.24 22.81 19.51
C VAL A 64 -20.80 23.98 20.38
N ASP A 65 -19.52 24.33 20.36
CA ASP A 65 -19.00 25.45 21.14
C ASP A 65 -19.63 26.79 20.79
N ARG A 66 -19.94 27.00 19.52
CA ARG A 66 -20.59 28.23 19.04
C ARG A 66 -22.06 28.33 19.47
N LEU A 67 -22.77 27.21 19.50
CA LEU A 67 -24.19 27.15 19.88
C LEU A 67 -24.40 27.21 21.40
N PHE A 68 -23.55 26.53 22.17
CA PHE A 68 -23.69 26.39 23.62
C PHE A 68 -22.77 27.32 24.43
N GLY A 69 -21.87 28.06 23.78
CA GLY A 69 -20.94 28.97 24.45
C GLY A 69 -19.86 28.26 25.25
N THR A 70 -19.63 26.97 25.00
CA THR A 70 -18.73 26.10 25.79
C THR A 70 -17.27 26.13 25.35
N THR A 71 -16.89 27.05 24.46
CA THR A 71 -15.54 27.11 23.87
C THR A 71 -14.44 27.06 24.94
N PRO A 72 -13.48 26.10 24.90
CA PRO A 72 -13.18 25.16 23.80
C PRO A 72 -13.60 23.69 24.07
N ILE A 73 -14.53 23.43 24.99
CA ILE A 73 -14.84 22.06 25.46
C ILE A 73 -15.39 21.19 24.33
N GLY A 74 -16.30 21.72 23.51
CA GLY A 74 -16.88 21.05 22.36
C GLY A 74 -15.84 20.74 21.29
N VAL A 75 -14.94 21.68 20.97
CA VAL A 75 -13.82 21.46 20.05
C VAL A 75 -12.89 20.35 20.55
N VAL A 76 -12.49 20.39 21.83
CA VAL A 76 -11.62 19.36 22.42
C VAL A 76 -12.30 17.99 22.37
N GLY A 77 -13.56 17.90 22.79
CA GLY A 77 -14.35 16.67 22.71
C GLY A 77 -14.53 16.19 21.27
N GLY A 78 -14.83 17.10 20.35
CA GLY A 78 -15.04 16.81 18.93
C GLY A 78 -13.79 16.24 18.25
N VAL A 79 -12.60 16.81 18.52
CA VAL A 79 -11.32 16.27 18.04
C VAL A 79 -11.08 14.86 18.57
N LEU A 80 -11.25 14.64 19.87
CA LEU A 80 -11.04 13.32 20.48
C LEU A 80 -11.99 12.27 19.91
N LEU A 81 -13.27 12.62 19.71
CA LEU A 81 -14.26 11.75 19.09
C LEU A 81 -13.94 11.47 17.62
N GLY A 82 -13.55 12.50 16.85
CA GLY A 82 -13.14 12.35 15.45
C GLY A 82 -11.91 11.47 15.28
N PHE A 83 -10.92 11.62 16.17
CA PHE A 83 -9.75 10.76 16.22
C PHE A 83 -10.10 9.31 16.58
N ALA A 84 -10.88 9.11 17.64
CA ALA A 84 -11.32 7.78 18.06
C ALA A 84 -12.10 7.05 16.95
N LEU A 85 -12.97 7.77 16.23
CA LEU A 85 -13.70 7.25 15.08
C LEU A 85 -12.75 6.81 13.96
N SER A 86 -11.73 7.62 13.66
CA SER A 86 -10.75 7.31 12.62
C SER A 86 -9.95 6.04 12.95
N VAL A 87 -9.47 5.93 14.19
CA VAL A 87 -8.76 4.73 14.67
C VAL A 87 -9.68 3.50 14.68
N TYR A 88 -10.94 3.67 15.09
CA TYR A 88 -11.92 2.59 15.06
C TYR A 88 -12.15 2.08 13.63
N MET A 89 -12.26 2.97 12.64
CA MET A 89 -12.42 2.61 11.23
C MET A 89 -11.21 1.86 10.68
N ALA A 90 -10.00 2.31 11.04
CA ALA A 90 -8.76 1.63 10.67
C ALA A 90 -8.71 0.21 11.27
N ARG A 91 -8.99 0.07 12.58
CA ARG A 91 -9.03 -1.23 13.25
C ARG A 91 -10.11 -2.15 12.68
N ARG A 92 -11.30 -1.60 12.35
CA ARG A 92 -12.39 -2.33 11.69
C ARG A 92 -11.92 -2.90 10.34
N THR A 93 -11.17 -2.12 9.57
CA THR A 93 -10.61 -2.54 8.28
C THR A 93 -9.55 -3.63 8.46
N ALA A 94 -8.63 -3.45 9.41
CA ALA A 94 -7.61 -4.46 9.73
C ALA A 94 -8.26 -5.80 10.16
N ASN A 95 -9.24 -5.76 11.06
CA ASN A 95 -9.97 -6.95 11.50
C ASN A 95 -10.68 -7.66 10.34
N ARG A 96 -11.23 -6.90 9.38
CA ARG A 96 -11.89 -7.47 8.19
C ARG A 96 -10.88 -8.18 7.29
N LEU A 97 -9.69 -7.63 7.11
CA LEU A 97 -8.61 -8.26 6.35
C LEU A 97 -8.11 -9.54 7.04
N MET A 98 -7.90 -9.50 8.35
CA MET A 98 -7.50 -10.68 9.13
C MET A 98 -8.57 -11.78 9.09
N ALA A 99 -9.86 -11.42 9.18
CA ALA A 99 -10.96 -12.37 9.08
C ALA A 99 -11.02 -13.04 7.69
N GLN A 100 -10.75 -12.29 6.62
CA GLN A 100 -10.65 -12.84 5.26
C GLN A 100 -9.45 -13.77 5.11
N ALA A 101 -8.28 -13.40 5.63
CA ALA A 101 -7.09 -14.24 5.62
C ALA A 101 -7.32 -15.57 6.37
N LYS A 102 -7.95 -15.50 7.54
CA LYS A 102 -8.35 -16.68 8.32
C LYS A 102 -9.36 -17.56 7.57
N ALA A 103 -10.35 -16.97 6.91
CA ALA A 103 -11.34 -17.70 6.11
C ALA A 103 -10.72 -18.37 4.88
N ALA A 104 -9.67 -17.78 4.30
CA ALA A 104 -8.90 -18.34 3.19
C ALA A 104 -7.85 -19.38 3.62
N GLY A 105 -7.74 -19.70 4.92
CA GLY A 105 -6.77 -20.67 5.43
C GLY A 105 -5.31 -20.22 5.33
N LEU A 106 -5.06 -18.92 5.11
CA LEU A 106 -3.71 -18.37 5.03
C LEU A 106 -3.14 -18.25 6.45
N PRO A 107 -1.87 -18.67 6.69
CA PRO A 107 -1.23 -18.47 7.98
C PRO A 107 -1.22 -16.98 8.33
N GLN A 108 -1.44 -16.68 9.61
CA GLN A 108 -1.40 -15.32 10.16
C GLN A 108 0.02 -14.77 9.99
N GLN A 109 0.31 -14.16 8.83
CA GLN A 109 1.58 -13.50 8.58
C GLN A 109 1.63 -12.20 9.38
N GLY A 110 2.04 -12.37 10.63
CA GLY A 110 2.49 -11.33 11.54
C GLY A 110 3.94 -11.58 11.96
N GLU A 111 4.74 -12.25 11.12
CA GLU A 111 6.19 -12.16 11.30
C GLU A 111 6.63 -10.77 10.81
N PRO A 112 7.10 -9.89 11.70
CA PRO A 112 7.75 -8.67 11.25
C PRO A 112 8.89 -9.08 10.33
N ILE A 113 9.07 -8.34 9.24
CA ILE A 113 10.30 -8.37 8.45
C ILE A 113 11.45 -7.93 9.37
N VAL A 114 11.99 -8.87 10.13
CA VAL A 114 13.34 -8.73 10.66
C VAL A 114 14.20 -8.75 9.41
N GLU A 115 14.68 -7.58 8.99
CA GLU A 115 15.78 -7.50 8.04
C GLU A 115 16.86 -8.43 8.60
N ALA A 116 17.08 -9.54 7.92
CA ALA A 116 18.16 -10.45 8.25
C ALA A 116 19.43 -9.66 7.99
N ASP A 117 19.96 -9.07 9.06
CA ASP A 117 21.19 -8.32 9.06
C ASP A 117 22.26 -9.11 8.32
N GLU A 118 22.99 -8.37 7.49
CA GLU A 118 24.00 -8.83 6.54
C GLU A 118 25.26 -9.41 7.22
N GLU A 119 25.16 -9.93 8.44
CA GLU A 119 26.23 -10.39 9.32
C GLU A 119 26.59 -11.88 9.10
N ASN A 120 26.70 -12.33 7.85
CA ASN A 120 27.37 -13.60 7.53
C ASN A 120 28.16 -13.54 6.21
N ARG A 121 28.51 -12.33 5.75
CA ARG A 121 29.33 -12.16 4.55
C ARG A 121 30.82 -11.94 4.83
N GLU A 122 31.24 -11.91 6.11
CA GLU A 122 32.63 -11.57 6.49
C GLU A 122 33.28 -12.49 7.55
N ARG A 123 32.85 -13.75 7.73
CA ARG A 123 33.60 -14.72 8.55
C ARG A 123 33.82 -16.06 7.88
#